data_AF-A0A435X9S6-F1
#
_entry.id   AF-A0A435X9S6-F1
#
_cell.length_a   1.000
_cell.length_b   1.000
_cell.length_c   1.000
_cell.angle_alpha   90.00
_cell.angle_beta   90.00
_cell.angle_gamma   90.00
#
_symmetry.space_group_name_H-M   'P 1'
#
loop_
_entity.id
_entity.type
_entity.pdbx_description
1 polymer ?
#
loop_
_entity_poly.entity_id
_entity_poly.type
_entity_poly.pdbx_seq_one_letter_code
_entity_poly.pdbx_strand_id
1 'polypeptide(L)'
;MRRFRIGSAVYEEAAPDLQAALAGAYARAERPLCLCRESGCPMYIARIGDLHLIKRMPLSGGEHDPSCDSYESPYELSGLGALMGSAIQLDPKNGLAALKLDFSLSKTGSRAASVPAGQSSASVTTDPRRMSLRGLLHYLWHEAELTVWTSRWAGKRHWWNVR
;
A
#
# COMPACT_ATOMS: atom_id res chain seq x y z
N MET A 1 -0.42 -20.67 0.90
CA MET A 1 -1.24 -20.07 1.97
C MET A 1 -0.30 -19.48 3.01
N ARG A 2 -0.57 -18.25 3.48
CA ARG A 2 0.30 -17.60 4.48
C ARG A 2 0.09 -18.18 5.87
N ARG A 3 1.16 -18.16 6.68
CA ARG A 3 1.13 -18.48 8.11
C ARG A 3 1.68 -17.30 8.89
N PHE A 4 1.09 -17.03 10.04
CA PHE A 4 1.44 -15.91 10.90
C PHE A 4 1.75 -16.40 12.31
N ARG A 5 2.81 -15.88 12.91
CA ARG A 5 3.10 -16.07 14.33
C ARG A 5 2.61 -14.87 15.12
N ILE A 6 1.84 -15.12 16.17
CA ILE A 6 1.34 -14.13 17.12
C ILE A 6 1.69 -14.68 18.51
N GLY A 7 2.60 -14.03 19.23
CA GLY A 7 3.21 -14.58 20.43
C GLY A 7 3.94 -15.89 20.15
N SER A 8 3.58 -16.94 20.89
CA SER A 8 4.09 -18.30 20.70
C SER A 8 3.26 -19.14 19.71
N ALA A 9 2.08 -18.67 19.32
CA ALA A 9 1.15 -19.42 18.49
C ALA A 9 1.34 -19.13 16.99
N VAL A 10 1.04 -20.12 16.16
CA VAL A 10 1.07 -20.01 14.70
C VAL A 10 -0.32 -20.26 14.15
N TYR A 11 -0.77 -19.37 13.28
CA TYR A 11 -2.08 -19.41 12.66
C TYR A 11 -1.95 -19.47 11.14
N GLU A 12 -2.79 -20.27 10.49
CA GLU A 12 -2.99 -20.17 9.05
C GLU A 12 -3.87 -18.97 8.72
N GLU A 13 -3.66 -18.36 7.56
CA GLU A 13 -4.43 -17.18 7.13
C GLU A 13 -5.95 -17.40 7.09
N ALA A 14 -6.39 -18.63 6.80
CA ALA A 14 -7.81 -19.00 6.73
C ALA A 14 -8.36 -19.58 8.05
N ALA A 15 -7.56 -19.59 9.12
CA ALA A 15 -7.97 -20.18 10.38
C ALA A 15 -9.11 -19.36 11.03
N PRO A 16 -10.19 -19.99 11.52
CA PRO A 16 -11.35 -19.29 12.04
C PRO A 16 -11.06 -18.51 13.34
N ASP A 17 -10.07 -18.94 14.10
CA ASP A 17 -9.61 -18.34 15.36
C ASP A 17 -8.64 -17.18 15.16
N LEU A 18 -8.13 -16.96 13.94
CA LEU A 18 -7.18 -15.89 13.64
C LEU A 18 -7.74 -14.50 13.96
N GLN A 19 -9.02 -14.24 13.72
CA GLN A 19 -9.62 -12.93 14.02
C GLN A 19 -9.57 -12.60 15.52
N ALA A 20 -9.89 -13.57 16.38
CA ALA A 20 -9.83 -13.37 17.82
C ALA A 20 -8.39 -13.15 18.30
N ALA A 21 -7.44 -13.91 17.74
CA ALA A 21 -6.01 -13.73 18.02
C ALA A 21 -5.52 -12.33 17.61
N LEU A 22 -5.94 -11.84 16.43
CA LEU A 22 -5.58 -10.52 15.93
C LEU A 22 -6.18 -9.39 16.77
N ALA A 23 -7.43 -9.52 17.22
CA ALA A 23 -8.04 -8.54 18.12
C ALA A 23 -7.26 -8.44 19.46
N GLY A 24 -6.88 -9.59 20.02
CA GLY A 24 -6.06 -9.63 21.24
C GLY A 24 -4.66 -9.04 21.04
N ALA A 25 -4.00 -9.37 19.93
CA ALA A 25 -2.69 -8.83 19.59
C ALA A 25 -2.74 -7.31 19.34
N TYR A 26 -3.76 -6.83 18.65
CA TYR A 26 -3.99 -5.40 18.43
C TYR A 26 -4.13 -4.64 19.75
N ALA A 27 -4.91 -5.16 20.69
CA ALA A 27 -5.07 -4.56 22.02
C ALA A 27 -3.76 -4.50 22.82
N ARG A 28 -2.84 -5.44 22.60
CA ARG A 28 -1.51 -5.47 23.23
C ARG A 28 -0.42 -4.74 22.44
N ALA A 29 -0.76 -4.14 21.29
CA ALA A 29 0.20 -3.61 20.32
C ALA A 29 1.28 -4.63 19.90
N GLU A 30 0.90 -5.92 19.88
CA GLU A 30 1.77 -7.03 19.50
C GLU A 30 1.77 -7.20 17.98
N ARG A 31 2.97 -7.30 17.38
CA ARG A 31 3.12 -7.44 15.94
C ARG A 31 3.09 -8.92 15.51
N PRO A 32 2.23 -9.29 14.55
CA PRO A 32 2.34 -10.59 13.91
C PRO A 32 3.63 -10.67 13.09
N LEU A 33 4.18 -11.88 12.97
CA LEU A 33 5.27 -12.18 12.04
C LEU A 33 4.74 -13.08 10.91
N CYS A 34 4.96 -12.70 9.66
CA CYS A 34 4.72 -13.57 8.51
C CYS A 34 5.82 -14.63 8.41
N LEU A 35 5.45 -15.90 8.37
CA LEU A 35 6.38 -17.03 8.35
C LEU A 35 6.75 -17.50 6.94
N CYS A 36 6.80 -16.59 5.98
CA CYS A 36 7.30 -16.89 4.65
C CYS A 36 8.82 -17.08 4.60
N ARG A 37 9.55 -16.61 5.62
CA ARG A 37 10.98 -16.83 5.84
C ARG A 37 11.23 -17.22 7.30
N GLU A 38 12.38 -17.84 7.59
CA GLU A 38 12.70 -18.37 8.93
C GLU A 38 12.72 -17.30 10.02
N SER A 39 13.34 -16.14 9.76
CA SER A 39 13.39 -15.02 10.71
C SER A 39 12.01 -14.43 11.02
N GLY A 40 11.03 -14.65 10.14
CA GLY A 40 9.72 -14.02 10.18
C GLY A 40 9.79 -12.55 9.76
N CYS A 41 8.88 -12.14 8.87
CA CYS A 41 8.78 -10.73 8.45
C CYS A 41 7.77 -10.00 9.34
N PRO A 42 8.14 -8.91 10.02
CA PRO A 42 7.20 -8.13 10.83
C PRO A 42 6.02 -7.62 10.01
N MET A 43 4.84 -7.64 10.63
CA MET A 43 3.59 -7.12 10.06
C MET A 43 2.95 -6.15 11.06
N TYR A 44 1.88 -5.46 10.64
CA TYR A 44 1.02 -4.69 11.53
C TYR A 44 -0.43 -5.12 11.41
N ILE A 45 -1.22 -4.79 12.44
CA ILE A 45 -2.66 -5.07 12.47
C ILE A 45 -3.41 -3.76 12.27
N ALA A 46 -4.21 -3.69 11.21
CA ALA A 46 -5.14 -2.60 10.95
C ALA A 46 -6.55 -3.00 11.40
N ARG A 47 -7.30 -2.06 11.99
CA ARG A 47 -8.70 -2.25 12.33
C ARG A 47 -9.60 -1.51 11.33
N ILE A 48 -10.52 -2.23 10.69
CA ILE A 48 -11.52 -1.66 9.77
C ILE A 48 -12.90 -2.10 10.26
N GLY A 49 -13.64 -1.19 10.88
CA GLY A 49 -14.85 -1.54 11.62
C GLY A 49 -14.52 -2.53 12.74
N ASP A 50 -15.16 -3.71 12.68
CA ASP A 50 -14.96 -4.81 13.63
C ASP A 50 -13.91 -5.85 13.15
N LEU A 51 -13.38 -5.68 11.94
CA LEU A 51 -12.40 -6.60 11.36
C LEU A 51 -10.96 -6.17 11.69
N HIS A 52 -10.12 -7.14 12.05
CA HIS A 52 -8.68 -6.95 12.19
C HIS A 52 -7.97 -7.58 10.99
N LEU A 53 -7.18 -6.78 10.27
CA LEU A 53 -6.49 -7.20 9.06
C LEU A 53 -4.98 -7.14 9.27
N ILE A 54 -4.27 -8.19 8.89
CA ILE A 54 -2.81 -8.19 8.84
C ILE A 54 -2.37 -7.45 7.58
N LYS A 55 -1.54 -6.44 7.76
CA LYS A 55 -0.91 -5.68 6.67
C LYS A 55 0.60 -5.73 6.80
N ARG A 56 1.26 -5.70 5.65
CA ARG A 56 2.73 -5.68 5.56
C ARG A 56 3.30 -4.40 6.13
N MET A 57 4.47 -4.46 6.77
CA MET A 57 5.15 -3.24 7.20
C MET A 57 5.51 -2.34 6.00
N PRO A 58 5.42 -1.01 6.15
CA PRO A 58 5.82 -0.11 5.08
C PRO A 58 7.24 -0.41 4.64
N LEU A 59 7.49 -0.39 3.32
CA LEU A 59 8.80 -0.64 2.71
C LEU A 59 9.40 -2.06 2.95
N SER A 60 8.67 -3.00 3.55
CA SER A 60 9.19 -4.36 3.81
C SER A 60 8.81 -5.37 2.72
N GLY A 61 8.37 -4.92 1.53
CA GLY A 61 7.90 -5.77 0.43
C GLY A 61 8.90 -6.82 -0.01
N GLY A 62 10.11 -6.36 -0.30
CA GLY A 62 11.21 -7.23 -0.75
C GLY A 62 11.78 -8.14 0.33
N GLU A 63 11.42 -7.94 1.60
CA GLU A 63 11.87 -8.80 2.70
C GLU A 63 11.10 -10.13 2.76
N HIS A 64 9.94 -10.21 2.11
CA HIS A 64 9.18 -11.46 2.03
C HIS A 64 9.76 -12.42 0.99
N ASP A 65 9.49 -13.71 1.14
CA ASP A 65 9.76 -14.68 0.08
C ASP A 65 8.96 -14.32 -1.20
N PRO A 66 9.54 -14.39 -2.41
CA PRO A 66 8.84 -14.04 -3.65
C PRO A 66 7.54 -14.83 -3.92
N SER A 67 7.36 -15.99 -3.29
CA SER A 67 6.13 -16.78 -3.36
C SER A 67 5.05 -16.34 -2.35
N CYS A 68 5.38 -15.42 -1.43
CA CYS A 68 4.47 -14.90 -0.43
C CYS A 68 3.53 -13.85 -1.03
N ASP A 69 2.24 -13.89 -0.68
CA ASP A 69 1.30 -12.84 -1.13
C ASP A 69 1.63 -11.44 -0.57
N SER A 70 2.48 -11.35 0.46
CA SER A 70 2.95 -10.06 0.98
C SER A 70 4.18 -9.54 0.24
N TYR A 71 4.80 -10.32 -0.64
CA TYR A 71 5.96 -9.87 -1.40
C TYR A 71 5.59 -8.77 -2.38
N GLU A 72 6.47 -7.78 -2.46
CA GLU A 72 6.38 -6.70 -3.43
C GLU A 72 7.78 -6.40 -3.95
N SER A 73 7.87 -6.25 -5.27
CA SER A 73 9.13 -5.90 -5.93
C SER A 73 9.58 -4.50 -5.50
N PRO A 74 10.90 -4.26 -5.32
CA PRO A 74 11.41 -2.94 -4.99
C PRO A 74 10.90 -1.84 -5.92
N TYR A 75 10.64 -0.65 -5.38
CA TYR A 75 10.05 0.45 -6.13
C TYR A 75 10.94 0.95 -7.28
N GLU A 76 12.25 0.71 -7.22
CA GLU A 76 13.22 1.02 -8.27
C GLU A 76 12.94 0.22 -9.57
N LEU A 77 12.30 -0.94 -9.44
CA LEU A 77 11.85 -1.76 -10.56
C LEU A 77 10.42 -1.39 -11.01
N SER A 78 9.83 -0.36 -10.37
CA SER A 78 8.53 0.20 -10.70
C SER A 78 8.68 1.65 -11.19
N GLY A 79 7.60 2.21 -11.75
CA GLY A 79 7.55 3.64 -12.06
C GLY A 79 7.54 4.56 -10.83
N LEU A 80 7.47 4.02 -9.61
CA LEU A 80 7.38 4.78 -8.36
C LEU A 80 8.75 5.18 -7.79
N GLY A 81 9.85 4.55 -8.21
CA GLY A 81 11.18 4.79 -7.62
C GLY A 81 11.60 6.27 -7.61
N ALA A 82 11.31 7.01 -8.70
CA ALA A 82 11.62 8.43 -8.79
C ALA A 82 10.75 9.34 -7.89
N LEU A 83 9.62 8.82 -7.38
CA LEU A 83 8.67 9.54 -6.53
C LEU A 83 8.84 9.23 -5.04
N MET A 84 9.51 8.12 -4.71
CA MET A 84 9.77 7.71 -3.34
C MET A 84 10.75 8.64 -2.64
N GLY A 85 10.38 9.12 -1.45
CA GLY A 85 11.16 10.08 -0.66
C GLY A 85 10.98 11.55 -1.09
N SER A 86 10.49 11.79 -2.30
CA SER A 86 10.19 13.13 -2.82
C SER A 86 8.70 13.45 -2.72
N ALA A 87 7.91 12.90 -3.64
CA ALA A 87 6.47 13.10 -3.76
C ALA A 87 5.67 12.13 -2.88
N ILE A 88 6.24 10.97 -2.54
CA ILE A 88 5.66 9.96 -1.66
C ILE A 88 6.53 9.87 -0.39
N GLN A 89 5.94 10.15 0.76
CA GLN A 89 6.58 10.00 2.05
C GLN A 89 5.80 8.98 2.89
N LEU A 90 6.42 7.84 3.18
CA LEU A 90 5.83 6.79 4.00
C LEU A 90 6.23 7.00 5.45
N ASP A 91 5.26 6.97 6.36
CA ASP A 91 5.50 6.88 7.79
C ASP A 91 5.65 5.39 8.16
N PRO A 92 6.86 4.93 8.53
CA PRO A 92 7.10 3.52 8.85
C PRO A 92 6.34 3.04 10.10
N LYS A 93 5.86 3.94 10.96
CA LYS A 93 5.24 3.58 12.23
C LYS A 93 3.79 3.14 12.08
N ASN A 94 3.04 3.83 11.24
CA ASN A 94 1.60 3.62 11.03
C ASN A 94 1.24 3.20 9.60
N GLY A 95 2.18 3.27 8.66
CA GLY A 95 1.97 2.94 7.25
C GLY A 95 1.13 3.94 6.48
N LEU A 96 1.05 5.19 6.94
CA LEU A 96 0.44 6.28 6.19
C LEU A 96 1.41 6.80 5.11
N ALA A 97 0.85 7.14 3.95
CA ALA A 97 1.55 7.78 2.86
C ALA A 97 1.10 9.24 2.72
N ALA A 98 2.04 10.17 2.84
CA ALA A 98 1.83 11.57 2.48
C ALA A 98 2.22 11.77 1.01
N LEU A 99 1.27 12.28 0.21
CA LEU A 99 1.43 12.48 -1.24
C LEU A 99 1.47 13.98 -1.56
N LYS A 100 2.50 14.43 -2.27
CA LYS A 100 2.59 15.79 -2.81
C LYS A 100 2.06 15.80 -4.24
N LEU A 101 0.95 16.51 -4.45
CA LEU A 101 0.27 16.60 -5.74
C LEU A 101 0.59 17.92 -6.44
N ASP A 102 0.62 17.92 -7.77
CA ASP A 102 0.74 19.14 -8.59
C ASP A 102 -0.63 19.80 -8.91
N PHE A 103 -1.73 19.20 -8.45
CA PHE A 103 -3.11 19.65 -8.66
C PHE A 103 -3.91 19.66 -7.35
N SER A 104 -5.07 20.35 -7.36
CA SER A 104 -5.98 20.41 -6.20
C SER A 104 -6.92 19.20 -6.13
N LEU A 105 -7.05 18.59 -4.95
CA LEU A 105 -8.07 17.56 -4.68
C LEU A 105 -9.47 18.15 -4.40
N SER A 106 -9.54 19.46 -4.09
CA SER A 106 -10.82 20.13 -3.91
C SER A 106 -11.30 20.70 -5.23
N LYS A 107 -12.52 20.33 -5.61
CA LYS A 107 -13.28 21.00 -6.67
C LYS A 107 -14.10 22.12 -6.03
N THR A 108 -13.44 23.12 -5.44
CA THR A 108 -14.13 24.36 -5.07
C THR A 108 -14.53 25.05 -6.37
N GLY A 109 -15.83 25.30 -6.55
CA GLY A 109 -16.36 25.96 -7.74
C GLY A 109 -15.60 27.26 -8.03
N SER A 110 -15.36 27.50 -9.34
CA SER A 110 -14.72 28.68 -9.94
C SER A 110 -14.12 29.69 -8.96
N ARG A 111 -12.93 29.40 -8.45
CA ARG A 111 -11.97 30.43 -8.07
C ARG A 111 -10.84 30.36 -9.07
N ALA A 112 -10.48 31.51 -9.62
CA ALA A 112 -9.43 31.63 -10.62
C ALA A 112 -8.18 30.90 -10.14
N ALA A 113 -7.70 29.96 -10.97
CA ALA A 113 -6.41 29.32 -10.76
C ALA A 113 -5.33 30.42 -10.66
N SER A 114 -4.40 30.27 -9.73
CA SER A 114 -3.19 31.08 -9.71
C SER A 114 -2.51 30.92 -11.08
N VAL A 115 -2.31 32.04 -11.78
CA VAL A 115 -1.72 32.08 -13.11
C VAL A 115 -0.33 31.44 -13.06
N PRO A 116 -0.04 30.39 -13.87
CA PRO A 116 1.34 29.97 -14.08
C PRO A 116 2.00 31.06 -14.92
N ALA A 117 3.02 31.71 -14.38
CA ALA A 117 3.85 32.61 -15.15
C ALA A 117 4.61 31.78 -16.21
N GLY A 118 4.42 32.14 -17.48
CA GLY A 118 5.33 31.80 -18.58
C GLY A 118 4.97 30.55 -19.37
N GLN A 119 4.57 30.77 -20.62
CA GLN A 119 4.46 29.76 -21.66
C GLN A 119 5.83 29.13 -21.94
N SER A 120 5.91 27.80 -21.91
CA SER A 120 6.91 27.06 -22.68
C SER A 120 6.28 25.75 -23.14
N SER A 121 6.48 25.45 -24.42
CA SER A 121 6.18 24.21 -25.13
C SER A 121 6.02 22.98 -24.25
N ALA A 122 5.04 22.13 -24.58
CA ALA A 122 4.77 20.82 -23.98
C ALA A 122 6.04 19.94 -23.89
N SER A 123 6.83 20.20 -22.87
CA SER A 123 7.77 19.30 -22.26
C SER A 123 7.17 19.04 -20.90
N VAL A 124 6.65 17.83 -20.71
CA VAL A 124 6.19 17.38 -19.41
C VAL A 124 7.43 17.18 -18.56
N THR A 125 8.00 18.29 -18.08
CA THR A 125 8.94 18.28 -16.96
C THR A 125 8.09 18.07 -15.71
N THR A 126 7.78 16.80 -15.42
CA THR A 126 7.35 16.42 -14.07
C THR A 126 8.44 16.90 -13.12
N ASP A 127 8.18 17.97 -12.37
CA ASP A 127 8.99 18.31 -11.21
C ASP A 127 8.99 17.05 -10.33
N PRO A 128 10.13 16.34 -10.17
CA PRO A 128 10.16 15.06 -9.48
C PRO A 128 9.74 15.17 -8.01
N ARG A 129 9.47 16.39 -7.52
CA ARG A 129 8.94 16.69 -6.18
C ARG A 129 7.43 16.53 -6.06
N ARG A 130 6.66 16.53 -7.16
CA ARG A 130 5.18 16.50 -7.12
C ARG A 130 4.60 15.54 -8.15
N MET A 131 3.48 14.92 -7.77
CA MET A 131 2.81 13.88 -8.53
C MET A 131 1.62 14.45 -9.31
N SER A 132 1.57 14.15 -10.61
CA SER A 132 0.43 14.47 -11.47
C SER A 132 -0.81 13.68 -11.12
N LEU A 133 -1.99 14.11 -11.60
CA LEU A 133 -3.24 13.33 -11.49
C LEU A 133 -3.08 11.90 -12.03
N ARG A 134 -2.38 11.74 -13.15
CA ARG A 134 -2.07 10.42 -13.71
C ARG A 134 -1.17 9.61 -12.77
N GLY A 135 -0.15 10.25 -12.19
CA GLY A 135 0.72 9.62 -11.20
C GLY A 135 -0.06 9.14 -9.97
N LEU A 136 -0.99 9.95 -9.46
CA LEU A 136 -1.85 9.57 -8.34
C LEU A 136 -2.71 8.37 -8.68
N LEU A 137 -3.30 8.34 -9.87
CA LEU A 137 -4.12 7.23 -10.32
C LEU A 137 -3.31 5.92 -10.42
N HIS A 138 -2.09 5.97 -10.97
CA HIS A 138 -1.20 4.82 -10.99
C HIS A 138 -0.82 4.34 -9.58
N TYR A 139 -0.52 5.29 -8.67
CA TYR A 139 -0.23 4.98 -7.27
C TYR A 139 -1.41 4.26 -6.60
N LEU A 140 -2.62 4.80 -6.72
CA LEU A 140 -3.82 4.20 -6.14
C LEU A 140 -4.13 2.81 -6.74
N TRP A 141 -3.91 2.61 -8.04
CA TRP A 141 -4.05 1.30 -8.66
C TRP A 141 -3.04 0.28 -8.15
N HIS A 142 -1.80 0.71 -7.94
CA HIS A 142 -0.75 -0.13 -7.39
C HIS A 142 -1.06 -0.53 -5.95
N GLU A 143 -1.41 0.43 -5.08
CA GLU A 143 -1.76 0.19 -3.67
C GLU A 143 -3.05 -0.63 -3.51
N ALA A 144 -3.98 -0.56 -4.47
CA ALA A 144 -5.17 -1.41 -4.52
C ALA A 144 -4.90 -2.79 -5.14
N GLU A 145 -3.64 -3.10 -5.49
CA GLU A 145 -3.20 -4.33 -6.16
C GLU A 145 -3.93 -4.61 -7.49
N LEU A 146 -4.51 -3.58 -8.10
CA LEU A 146 -5.26 -3.70 -9.36
C LEU A 146 -4.33 -3.98 -10.55
N THR A 147 -3.03 -3.73 -10.40
CA THR A 147 -1.98 -4.05 -11.37
C THR A 147 -1.37 -5.45 -11.21
N VAL A 148 -1.74 -6.20 -10.17
CA VAL A 148 -1.14 -7.53 -9.87
C VAL A 148 -2.07 -8.63 -10.37
N TRP A 149 -1.55 -9.71 -10.96
CA TRP A 149 -2.34 -10.91 -11.24
C TRP A 149 -2.03 -11.99 -10.21
N THR A 150 -3.05 -12.49 -9.49
CA THR A 150 -2.92 -13.64 -8.59
C THR A 150 -4.09 -14.59 -8.76
N SER A 151 -3.86 -15.88 -8.50
CA SER A 151 -4.87 -16.94 -8.61
C SER A 151 -6.13 -16.67 -7.78
N ARG A 152 -6.00 -15.88 -6.69
CA ARG A 152 -7.13 -15.42 -5.87
C ARG A 152 -8.18 -14.60 -6.62
N TRP A 153 -7.81 -13.98 -7.74
CA TRP A 153 -8.69 -13.15 -8.57
C TRP A 153 -9.43 -13.93 -9.66
N ALA A 154 -9.17 -15.23 -9.81
CA ALA A 154 -9.87 -16.07 -10.77
C ALA A 154 -11.40 -15.96 -10.56
N GLY A 155 -12.11 -15.53 -11.60
CA GLY A 155 -13.57 -15.31 -11.55
C GLY A 155 -14.05 -14.12 -10.72
N LYS A 156 -13.16 -13.27 -10.18
CA LYS A 156 -13.52 -12.11 -9.34
C LYS A 156 -13.23 -10.75 -9.97
N ARG A 157 -12.38 -10.68 -11.00
CA ARG A 157 -12.13 -9.43 -11.76
C ARG A 157 -13.20 -9.20 -12.81
N HIS A 158 -14.11 -8.31 -12.48
CA HIS A 158 -14.97 -7.64 -13.44
C HIS A 158 -14.80 -6.13 -13.30
N TRP A 159 -14.82 -5.39 -14.40
CA TRP A 159 -14.56 -3.94 -14.38
C TRP A 159 -15.56 -3.17 -13.48
N TRP A 160 -16.78 -3.70 -13.29
CA TRP A 160 -17.79 -3.12 -12.40
C TRP A 160 -17.56 -3.39 -10.90
N ASN A 161 -16.60 -4.23 -10.52
CA ASN A 161 -16.22 -4.48 -9.12
C ASN A 161 -15.21 -3.44 -8.60
N VAL A 162 -14.61 -2.64 -9.48
CA VAL A 162 -13.80 -1.47 -9.11
C VAL A 162 -14.77 -0.28 -9.03
N ARG A 163 -15.32 -0.03 -7.83
CA ARG A 163 -16.19 1.11 -7.53
C ARG A 163 -15.56 1.97 -6.45
#